data_AF-A0A7S2UQ37-F1
#
_entry.id   AF-A0A7S2UQ37-F1
#
_cell.length_a   1.000
_cell.length_b   1.000
_cell.length_c   1.000
_cell.angle_alpha   90.00
_cell.angle_beta   90.00
_cell.angle_gamma   90.00
#
_symmetry.space_group_name_H-M   'P 1'
#
loop_
_entity.id
_entity.type
_entity.pdbx_description
1 polymer ?
#
loop_
_entity_poly.entity_id
_entity_poly.type
_entity_poly.pdbx_seq_one_letter_code
_entity_poly.pdbx_strand_id
1 'polypeptide(L)'
;MGDATVKIGYWEPHSSSIDFCESNYLHTSYVAEPHNVWSSVVGLSIIGLLGFFKANPTHEWRFTLSHLTLILIGIGSACLHGTLHWVYQSSDELPMIYLIICLVYAVIESESPRGKPRYPWLPYVMVVLAAVNTAVYYTFQHLYWIFLLTYTLGVAVLLGGMLRLVFLTKGRDPSIKTIYRFAIISYAVGGAVWAFDMLYCNTGVLPVANMIPGWARGVTPHVIWHISAGASTYYTILAQVCCRLDSLGIGYKISHVFGRLLPFVTITSSEDAMKRD
;
A
#
# COMPACT_ATOMS: atom_id res chain seq x y z
N MET A 1 -5.64 -41.97 -28.18
CA MET A 1 -6.18 -41.07 -27.13
C MET A 1 -5.06 -40.85 -26.14
N GLY A 2 -4.28 -39.78 -26.32
CA GLY A 2 -3.22 -39.42 -25.40
C GLY A 2 -3.84 -38.63 -24.26
N ASP A 3 -3.84 -39.22 -23.07
CA ASP A 3 -4.16 -38.52 -21.84
C ASP A 3 -3.08 -37.45 -21.65
N ALA A 4 -3.39 -36.23 -22.09
CA ALA A 4 -2.56 -35.07 -21.82
C ALA A 4 -2.59 -34.89 -20.31
N THR A 5 -1.54 -35.35 -19.63
CA THR A 5 -1.33 -35.07 -18.21
C THR A 5 -1.52 -33.58 -18.01
N VAL A 6 -2.69 -33.18 -17.51
CA VAL A 6 -2.95 -31.82 -17.08
C VAL A 6 -1.84 -31.52 -16.08
N LYS A 7 -0.97 -30.56 -16.38
CA LYS A 7 0.01 -30.10 -15.41
C LYS A 7 -0.79 -29.39 -14.32
N ILE A 8 -1.23 -30.15 -13.33
CA ILE A 8 -1.87 -29.67 -12.11
C ILE A 8 -0.82 -28.83 -11.39
N GLY A 9 -1.12 -27.54 -11.18
CA GLY A 9 -0.27 -26.68 -10.38
C GLY A 9 -0.16 -27.17 -8.94
N TYR A 10 0.98 -26.96 -8.29
CA TYR A 10 1.28 -27.53 -6.97
C TYR A 10 0.26 -27.15 -5.89
N TRP A 11 -0.32 -25.94 -5.96
CA TRP A 11 -1.29 -25.42 -4.98
C TRP A 11 -2.75 -25.62 -5.40
N GLU A 12 -3.03 -26.46 -6.39
CA GLU A 12 -4.40 -26.78 -6.78
C GLU A 12 -5.09 -27.76 -5.79
N PRO A 13 -6.41 -27.64 -5.59
CA PRO A 13 -7.28 -26.58 -6.10
C PRO A 13 -7.09 -25.26 -5.34
N HIS A 14 -7.22 -24.13 -6.05
CA HIS A 14 -7.16 -22.80 -5.44
C HIS A 14 -8.35 -22.59 -4.49
N SER A 15 -8.10 -21.82 -3.43
CA SER A 15 -9.09 -21.56 -2.37
C SER A 15 -9.34 -20.08 -2.11
N SER A 16 -8.56 -19.17 -2.72
CA SER A 16 -8.88 -17.74 -2.70
C SER A 16 -10.22 -17.47 -3.39
N SER A 17 -10.92 -16.42 -2.95
CA SER A 17 -12.18 -15.97 -3.57
C SER A 17 -11.96 -15.22 -4.89
N ILE A 18 -10.71 -14.99 -5.27
CA ILE A 18 -10.28 -14.24 -6.43
C ILE A 18 -9.08 -14.93 -7.07
N ASP A 19 -9.06 -14.91 -8.40
CA ASP A 19 -7.97 -15.30 -9.29
C ASP A 19 -7.68 -14.08 -10.18
N PHE A 20 -6.41 -13.71 -10.35
CA PHE A 20 -6.06 -12.49 -11.08
C PHE A 20 -5.83 -12.79 -12.56
N CYS A 21 -5.51 -11.75 -13.33
CA CYS A 21 -5.44 -11.92 -14.78
C CYS A 21 -4.15 -12.61 -15.27
N GLU A 22 -3.15 -12.79 -14.41
CA GLU A 22 -1.91 -13.47 -14.82
C GLU A 22 -2.19 -14.96 -15.08
N SER A 23 -1.57 -15.54 -16.12
CA SER A 23 -1.77 -16.97 -16.40
C SER A 23 -1.14 -17.83 -15.31
N ASN A 24 -1.99 -18.62 -14.64
CA ASN A 24 -1.55 -19.51 -13.57
C ASN A 24 -0.52 -20.55 -14.04
N TYR A 25 0.56 -20.67 -13.27
CA TYR A 25 1.67 -21.60 -13.44
C TYR A 25 2.39 -21.50 -14.81
N LEU A 26 2.32 -20.32 -15.45
CA LEU A 26 2.88 -20.11 -16.80
C LEU A 26 4.39 -20.39 -16.87
N HIS A 27 5.14 -19.93 -15.87
CA HIS A 27 6.60 -20.09 -15.83
C HIS A 27 7.05 -21.28 -14.98
N THR A 28 6.29 -21.66 -13.95
CA THR A 28 6.66 -22.72 -13.02
C THR A 28 5.42 -23.43 -12.49
N SER A 29 5.54 -24.71 -12.11
CA SER A 29 4.43 -25.45 -11.48
C SER A 29 4.26 -25.16 -9.97
N TYR A 30 5.10 -24.33 -9.36
CA TYR A 30 5.10 -24.05 -7.90
C TYR A 30 4.58 -22.67 -7.53
N VAL A 31 4.69 -21.70 -8.43
CA VAL A 31 4.25 -20.31 -8.25
C VAL A 31 3.13 -20.04 -9.24
N ALA A 32 1.94 -19.71 -8.73
CA ALA A 32 0.75 -19.51 -9.56
C ALA A 32 0.92 -18.28 -10.46
N GLU A 33 1.21 -17.10 -9.91
CA GLU A 33 1.31 -15.84 -10.66
C GLU A 33 2.68 -15.15 -10.43
N PRO A 34 3.76 -15.62 -11.09
CA PRO A 34 5.12 -15.16 -10.83
C PRO A 34 5.31 -13.64 -10.95
N HIS A 35 4.65 -12.99 -11.91
CA HIS A 35 4.81 -11.56 -12.11
C HIS A 35 4.15 -10.71 -11.02
N ASN A 36 2.98 -11.14 -10.57
CA ASN A 36 2.33 -10.57 -9.40
C ASN A 36 3.19 -10.79 -8.15
N VAL A 37 3.78 -11.98 -7.93
CA VAL A 37 4.67 -12.25 -6.79
C VAL A 37 5.84 -11.27 -6.68
N TRP A 38 6.68 -11.15 -7.73
CA TRP A 38 7.87 -10.28 -7.62
C TRP A 38 7.47 -8.82 -7.50
N SER A 39 6.39 -8.41 -8.18
CA SER A 39 5.94 -7.02 -8.15
C SER A 39 5.33 -6.63 -6.81
N SER A 40 4.70 -7.56 -6.07
CA SER A 40 4.30 -7.35 -4.68
C SER A 40 5.52 -7.11 -3.78
N VAL A 41 6.56 -7.94 -3.92
CA VAL A 41 7.80 -7.77 -3.11
C VAL A 41 8.48 -6.43 -3.42
N VAL A 42 8.65 -6.10 -4.70
CA VAL A 42 9.35 -4.88 -5.12
C VAL A 42 8.51 -3.63 -4.88
N GLY A 43 7.26 -3.66 -5.30
CA GLY A 43 6.34 -2.52 -5.26
C GLY A 43 5.84 -2.19 -3.86
N LEU A 44 5.69 -3.18 -2.98
CA LEU A 44 5.12 -2.99 -1.64
C LEU A 44 6.18 -3.22 -0.56
N SER A 45 6.78 -4.42 -0.47
CA SER A 45 7.68 -4.77 0.64
C SER A 45 8.97 -3.96 0.67
N ILE A 46 9.66 -3.83 -0.47
CA ILE A 46 10.90 -3.05 -0.55
C ILE A 46 10.60 -1.57 -0.32
N ILE A 47 9.51 -1.03 -0.89
CA ILE A 47 9.11 0.37 -0.64
C ILE A 47 8.79 0.61 0.84
N GLY A 48 8.07 -0.30 1.49
CA GLY A 48 7.81 -0.27 2.93
C GLY A 48 9.10 -0.31 3.75
N LEU A 49 10.05 -1.16 3.38
CA LEU A 49 11.35 -1.27 4.04
C LEU A 49 12.18 0.01 3.93
N LEU A 50 12.21 0.61 2.74
CA LEU A 50 12.89 1.89 2.51
C LEU A 50 12.27 2.99 3.39
N GLY A 51 10.94 3.03 3.49
CA GLY A 51 10.25 3.99 4.35
C GLY A 51 10.47 3.74 5.83
N PHE A 52 10.48 2.48 6.27
CA PHE A 52 10.80 2.12 7.65
C PHE A 52 12.17 2.67 8.09
N PHE A 53 13.19 2.56 7.25
CA PHE A 53 14.54 3.03 7.60
C PHE A 53 14.79 4.52 7.39
N LYS A 54 14.08 5.17 6.45
CA LYS A 54 14.43 6.54 6.00
C LYS A 54 13.33 7.57 6.15
N ALA A 55 12.05 7.17 6.27
CA ALA A 55 10.91 8.07 6.20
C ALA A 55 10.20 8.31 7.56
N ASN A 56 10.78 7.91 8.68
CA ASN A 56 10.26 8.22 10.03
C ASN A 56 11.28 8.96 10.94
N PRO A 57 11.70 10.19 10.59
CA PRO A 57 12.58 10.99 11.45
C PRO A 57 11.91 11.40 12.78
N THR A 58 10.58 11.29 12.90
CA THR A 58 9.88 11.63 14.15
C THR A 58 10.08 10.59 15.24
N HIS A 59 10.44 9.35 14.87
CA HIS A 59 10.46 8.17 15.74
C HIS A 59 9.11 7.85 16.41
N GLU A 60 8.00 8.37 15.88
CA GLU A 60 6.67 8.03 16.40
C GLU A 60 6.21 6.67 15.87
N TRP A 61 5.72 5.82 16.78
CA TRP A 61 5.38 4.42 16.48
C TRP A 61 4.33 4.27 15.38
N ARG A 62 3.39 5.22 15.25
CA ARG A 62 2.35 5.20 14.20
C ARG A 62 2.93 5.15 12.78
N PHE A 63 4.04 5.86 12.52
CA PHE A 63 4.67 5.85 11.20
C PHE A 63 5.54 4.61 11.02
N THR A 64 6.20 4.14 12.08
CA THR A 64 6.92 2.86 12.07
C THR A 64 5.96 1.71 11.74
N LEU A 65 4.84 1.64 12.44
CA LEU A 65 3.81 0.64 12.23
C LEU A 65 3.24 0.71 10.81
N SER A 66 2.96 1.91 10.28
CA SER A 66 2.45 2.06 8.91
C SER A 66 3.40 1.46 7.86
N HIS A 67 4.71 1.68 7.98
CA HIS A 67 5.70 1.10 7.07
C HIS A 67 5.84 -0.41 7.26
N LEU A 68 5.85 -0.91 8.50
CA LEU A 68 5.86 -2.34 8.78
C LEU A 68 4.62 -3.04 8.21
N THR A 69 3.44 -2.43 8.34
CA THR A 69 2.21 -2.97 7.75
C THR A 69 2.30 -2.99 6.23
N LEU A 70 2.88 -1.98 5.58
CA LEU A 70 3.12 -2.02 4.12
C LEU A 70 4.05 -3.19 3.71
N ILE A 71 5.07 -3.49 4.51
CA ILE A 71 5.92 -4.67 4.29
C ILE A 71 5.10 -5.96 4.39
N LEU A 72 4.24 -6.06 5.40
CA LEU A 72 3.38 -7.23 5.60
C LEU A 72 2.37 -7.41 4.46
N ILE A 73 1.77 -6.32 3.96
CA ILE A 73 0.89 -6.36 2.77
C ILE A 73 1.66 -6.95 1.59
N GLY A 74 2.87 -6.48 1.30
CA GLY A 74 3.65 -6.99 0.17
C GLY A 74 4.05 -8.46 0.30
N ILE A 75 4.36 -8.93 1.51
CA ILE A 75 4.61 -10.36 1.79
C ILE A 75 3.32 -11.17 1.62
N GLY A 76 2.20 -10.70 2.18
CA GLY A 76 0.89 -11.33 2.06
C GLY A 76 0.44 -11.46 0.61
N SER A 77 0.53 -10.38 -0.15
CA SER A 77 0.25 -10.32 -1.59
C SER A 77 1.15 -11.28 -2.37
N ALA A 78 2.46 -11.32 -2.10
CA ALA A 78 3.36 -12.28 -2.73
C ALA A 78 2.98 -13.74 -2.42
N CYS A 79 2.55 -14.04 -1.18
CA CYS A 79 2.08 -15.38 -0.84
C CYS A 79 0.72 -15.70 -1.47
N LEU A 80 -0.18 -14.72 -1.59
CA LEU A 80 -1.46 -14.87 -2.29
C LEU A 80 -1.20 -15.23 -3.75
N HIS A 81 -0.46 -14.41 -4.49
CA HIS A 81 -0.14 -14.66 -5.89
C HIS A 81 0.73 -15.92 -6.10
N GLY A 82 1.49 -16.32 -5.09
CA GLY A 82 2.27 -17.56 -5.15
C GLY A 82 1.41 -18.82 -5.11
N THR A 83 0.25 -18.77 -4.45
CA THR A 83 -0.49 -19.97 -4.03
C THR A 83 -1.99 -19.97 -4.36
N LEU A 84 -2.58 -18.79 -4.55
CA LEU A 84 -4.02 -18.55 -4.65
C LEU A 84 -4.80 -19.23 -3.51
N HIS A 85 -4.28 -19.06 -2.28
CA HIS A 85 -4.82 -19.68 -1.07
C HIS A 85 -5.44 -18.62 -0.13
N TRP A 86 -6.62 -18.93 0.42
CA TRP A 86 -7.41 -17.97 1.22
C TRP A 86 -6.68 -17.40 2.44
N VAL A 87 -5.81 -18.19 3.10
CA VAL A 87 -5.00 -17.71 4.23
C VAL A 87 -4.09 -16.56 3.80
N TYR A 88 -3.47 -16.65 2.63
CA TYR A 88 -2.60 -15.60 2.14
C TYR A 88 -3.40 -14.46 1.51
N GLN A 89 -4.59 -14.73 0.97
CA GLN A 89 -5.55 -13.68 0.63
C GLN A 89 -5.87 -12.79 1.84
N SER A 90 -6.17 -13.41 3.00
CA SER A 90 -6.39 -12.67 4.24
C SER A 90 -5.15 -11.92 4.72
N SER A 91 -3.95 -12.45 4.44
CA SER A 91 -2.67 -11.82 4.78
C SER A 91 -2.31 -10.64 3.88
N ASP A 92 -2.96 -10.51 2.72
CA ASP A 92 -2.88 -9.33 1.85
C ASP A 92 -3.95 -8.31 2.24
N GLU A 93 -5.21 -8.74 2.22
CA GLU A 93 -6.39 -7.88 2.32
C GLU A 93 -6.59 -7.26 3.72
N LEU A 94 -6.40 -8.03 4.80
CA LEU A 94 -6.62 -7.51 6.15
C LEU A 94 -5.57 -6.46 6.55
N PRO A 95 -4.25 -6.66 6.32
CA PRO A 95 -3.25 -5.63 6.58
C PRO A 95 -3.49 -4.33 5.81
N MET A 96 -4.07 -4.36 4.60
CA MET A 96 -4.47 -3.14 3.87
C MET A 96 -5.49 -2.31 4.68
N ILE A 97 -6.48 -2.96 5.30
CA ILE A 97 -7.46 -2.29 6.16
C ILE A 97 -6.78 -1.74 7.43
N TYR A 98 -5.92 -2.54 8.07
CA TYR A 98 -5.22 -2.12 9.30
C TYR A 98 -4.30 -0.93 9.06
N LEU A 99 -3.65 -0.88 7.90
CA LEU A 99 -2.85 0.25 7.48
C LEU A 99 -3.69 1.52 7.37
N ILE A 100 -4.85 1.45 6.70
CA ILE A 100 -5.77 2.60 6.60
C ILE A 100 -6.19 3.09 7.99
N ILE A 101 -6.56 2.18 8.89
CA ILE A 101 -6.94 2.53 10.26
C ILE A 101 -5.78 3.25 10.98
N CYS A 102 -4.55 2.76 10.84
CA CYS A 102 -3.35 3.41 11.39
C CYS A 102 -3.11 4.80 10.80
N LEU A 103 -3.28 4.97 9.48
CA LEU A 103 -3.13 6.26 8.80
C LEU A 103 -4.22 7.24 9.20
N VAL A 104 -5.47 6.79 9.37
CA VAL A 104 -6.58 7.63 9.86
C VAL A 104 -6.30 8.10 11.29
N TYR A 105 -5.83 7.21 12.17
CA TYR A 105 -5.35 7.61 13.49
C TYR A 105 -4.24 8.67 13.40
N ALA A 106 -3.27 8.49 12.50
CA ALA A 106 -2.19 9.45 12.29
C ALA A 106 -2.69 10.82 11.81
N VAL A 107 -3.73 10.87 10.95
CA VAL A 107 -4.39 12.13 10.56
C VAL A 107 -5.02 12.82 11.76
N ILE A 108 -5.84 12.11 12.53
CA ILE A 108 -6.60 12.68 13.66
C ILE A 108 -5.65 13.23 14.73
N GLU A 109 -4.58 12.50 15.02
CA GLU A 109 -3.56 12.87 16.00
C GLU A 109 -2.39 13.67 15.39
N SER A 110 -2.50 14.18 14.16
CA SER A 110 -1.37 14.87 13.50
C SER A 110 -0.97 16.15 14.24
N GLU A 111 -1.93 16.82 14.87
CA GLU A 111 -1.78 18.14 15.50
C GLU A 111 -1.64 18.06 17.04
N SER A 112 -1.54 16.86 17.63
CA SER A 112 -1.41 16.70 19.09
C SER A 112 0.01 17.00 19.61
N PRO A 113 0.20 17.47 20.85
CA PRO A 113 1.54 17.63 21.39
C PRO A 113 2.31 16.30 21.45
N ARG A 114 3.64 16.33 21.32
CA ARG A 114 4.47 15.11 21.36
C ARG A 114 4.27 14.39 22.70
N GLY A 115 3.98 13.09 22.64
CA GLY A 115 3.75 12.25 23.83
C GLY A 115 2.43 12.49 24.56
N LYS A 116 1.57 13.40 24.09
CA LYS A 116 0.26 13.69 24.70
C LYS A 116 -0.83 13.59 23.63
N PRO A 117 -1.43 12.40 23.41
CA PRO A 117 -2.49 12.25 22.42
C PRO A 117 -3.67 13.16 22.78
N ARG A 118 -4.28 13.77 21.76
CA ARG A 118 -5.47 14.63 21.92
C ARG A 118 -6.68 13.81 22.35
N TYR A 119 -6.77 12.58 21.85
CA TYR A 119 -7.83 11.62 22.13
C TYR A 119 -7.22 10.30 22.64
N PRO A 120 -6.91 10.18 23.95
CA PRO A 120 -6.30 8.97 24.51
C PRO A 120 -7.11 7.69 24.32
N TRP A 121 -8.43 7.80 24.11
CA TRP A 121 -9.33 6.67 23.86
C TRP A 121 -9.31 6.17 22.40
N LEU A 122 -8.79 6.98 21.46
CA LEU A 122 -8.88 6.72 20.03
C LEU A 122 -8.18 5.42 19.60
N PRO A 123 -6.98 5.05 20.12
CA PRO A 123 -6.35 3.77 19.78
C PRO A 123 -7.25 2.57 20.06
N TYR A 124 -8.00 2.57 21.17
CA TYR A 124 -8.92 1.47 21.50
C TYR A 124 -10.06 1.38 20.49
N VAL A 125 -10.62 2.51 20.05
CA VAL A 125 -11.64 2.55 19.00
C VAL A 125 -11.09 2.02 17.67
N MET A 126 -9.85 2.37 17.33
CA MET A 126 -9.18 1.85 16.13
C MET A 126 -8.97 0.34 16.18
N VAL A 127 -8.60 -0.21 17.34
CA VAL A 127 -8.47 -1.66 17.55
C VAL A 127 -9.83 -2.37 17.44
N VAL A 128 -10.88 -1.82 18.06
CA VAL A 128 -12.24 -2.37 17.94
C VAL A 128 -12.71 -2.34 16.49
N LEU A 129 -12.46 -1.25 15.77
CA LEU A 129 -12.79 -1.13 14.35
C LEU A 129 -12.04 -2.18 13.51
N ALA A 130 -10.76 -2.41 13.78
CA ALA A 130 -9.97 -3.45 13.11
C ALA A 130 -10.53 -4.85 13.39
N ALA A 131 -10.86 -5.14 14.65
CA ALA A 131 -11.45 -6.42 15.05
C ALA A 131 -12.82 -6.66 14.40
N VAL A 132 -13.68 -5.65 14.36
CA VAL A 132 -14.99 -5.72 13.67
C VAL A 132 -14.82 -5.95 12.17
N ASN A 133 -13.94 -5.20 11.51
CA ASN A 133 -13.66 -5.41 10.08
C ASN A 133 -13.12 -6.83 9.82
N THR A 134 -12.28 -7.34 10.70
CA THR A 134 -11.73 -8.71 10.59
C THR A 134 -12.82 -9.77 10.75
N ALA A 135 -13.74 -9.59 11.71
CA ALA A 135 -14.88 -10.49 11.88
C ALA A 135 -15.81 -10.47 10.66
N VAL A 136 -16.13 -9.28 10.14
CA VAL A 136 -16.91 -9.12 8.90
C VAL A 136 -16.21 -9.80 7.73
N TYR A 137 -14.90 -9.55 7.57
CA TYR A 137 -14.09 -10.14 6.52
C TYR A 137 -14.17 -11.67 6.53
N TYR A 138 -13.87 -12.32 7.67
CA TYR A 138 -13.88 -13.78 7.73
C TYR A 138 -15.29 -14.38 7.62
N THR A 139 -16.32 -13.66 8.08
CA THR A 139 -17.72 -14.09 7.90
C THR A 139 -18.10 -14.16 6.42
N PHE A 140 -17.53 -13.27 5.60
CA PHE A 140 -17.86 -13.14 4.20
C PHE A 140 -16.65 -13.29 3.27
N GLN A 141 -15.64 -14.08 3.65
CA GLN A 141 -14.37 -14.16 2.91
C GLN A 141 -14.54 -14.65 1.47
N HIS A 142 -15.57 -15.46 1.20
CA HIS A 142 -15.92 -15.93 -0.14
C HIS A 142 -16.45 -14.81 -1.06
N LEU A 143 -16.79 -13.64 -0.52
CA LEU A 143 -17.33 -12.49 -1.26
C LEU A 143 -16.28 -11.37 -1.33
N TYR A 144 -15.41 -11.44 -2.34
CA TYR A 144 -14.35 -10.44 -2.56
C TYR A 144 -14.84 -8.97 -2.52
N TRP A 145 -16.07 -8.71 -2.98
CA TRP A 145 -16.64 -7.36 -3.00
C TRP A 145 -16.83 -6.75 -1.60
N ILE A 146 -16.94 -7.54 -0.53
CA ILE A 146 -17.06 -7.03 0.85
C ILE A 146 -15.75 -6.42 1.32
N PHE A 147 -14.62 -7.08 1.02
CA PHE A 147 -13.30 -6.47 1.19
C PHE A 147 -13.20 -5.18 0.37
N LEU A 148 -13.53 -5.24 -0.92
CA LEU A 148 -13.43 -4.07 -1.81
C LEU A 148 -14.25 -2.87 -1.29
N LEU A 149 -15.46 -3.10 -0.80
CA LEU A 149 -16.33 -2.08 -0.22
C LEU A 149 -15.72 -1.46 1.06
N THR A 150 -15.34 -2.30 2.02
CA THR A 150 -14.78 -1.83 3.31
C THR A 150 -13.45 -1.11 3.11
N TYR A 151 -12.58 -1.64 2.25
CA TYR A 151 -11.33 -1.01 1.84
C TYR A 151 -11.58 0.36 1.17
N THR A 152 -12.45 0.43 0.17
CA THR A 152 -12.73 1.68 -0.57
C THR A 152 -13.32 2.76 0.33
N LEU A 153 -14.24 2.40 1.23
CA LEU A 153 -14.78 3.32 2.23
C LEU A 153 -13.68 3.83 3.17
N GLY A 154 -12.79 2.95 3.63
CA GLY A 154 -11.63 3.33 4.43
C GLY A 154 -10.70 4.30 3.70
N VAL A 155 -10.39 4.03 2.42
CA VAL A 155 -9.60 4.92 1.57
C VAL A 155 -10.28 6.28 1.41
N ALA A 156 -11.60 6.32 1.22
CA ALA A 156 -12.34 7.57 1.11
C ALA A 156 -12.25 8.42 2.39
N VAL A 157 -12.36 7.78 3.57
CA VAL A 157 -12.19 8.46 4.87
C VAL A 157 -10.76 9.00 5.01
N LEU A 158 -9.75 8.18 4.69
CA LEU A 158 -8.35 8.60 4.72
C LEU A 158 -8.09 9.78 3.77
N LEU A 159 -8.59 9.71 2.55
CA LEU A 159 -8.47 10.77 1.54
C LEU A 159 -9.10 12.06 2.06
N GLY A 160 -10.32 12.02 2.59
CA GLY A 160 -10.97 13.20 3.18
C GLY A 160 -10.14 13.84 4.30
N GLY A 161 -9.63 13.00 5.22
CA GLY A 161 -8.77 13.44 6.31
C GLY A 161 -7.46 14.08 5.84
N MET A 162 -6.81 13.46 4.86
CA MET A 162 -5.58 13.96 4.26
C MET A 162 -5.80 15.25 3.45
N LEU A 163 -6.90 15.36 2.70
CA LEU A 163 -7.25 16.59 1.99
C LEU A 163 -7.40 17.76 2.96
N ARG A 164 -8.07 17.53 4.10
CA ARG A 164 -8.16 18.52 5.18
C ARG A 164 -6.76 18.88 5.71
N LEU A 165 -5.96 17.88 6.05
CA LEU A 165 -4.65 18.07 6.69
C LEU A 165 -3.62 18.79 5.79
N VAL A 166 -3.62 18.48 4.49
CA VAL A 166 -2.63 18.97 3.52
C VAL A 166 -3.07 20.26 2.83
N PHE A 167 -4.35 20.39 2.46
CA PHE A 167 -4.80 21.53 1.65
C PHE A 167 -5.57 22.58 2.44
N LEU A 168 -6.28 22.22 3.52
CA LEU A 168 -7.13 23.13 4.28
C LEU A 168 -6.46 23.71 5.54
N THR A 169 -5.49 22.99 6.12
CA THR A 169 -4.69 23.53 7.23
C THR A 169 -3.75 24.63 6.74
N LYS A 170 -3.83 25.82 7.35
CA LYS A 170 -2.99 26.98 7.02
C LYS A 170 -1.57 26.82 7.58
N GLY A 171 -0.61 27.49 6.95
CA GLY A 171 0.79 27.54 7.44
C GLY A 171 1.62 26.28 7.15
N ARG A 172 1.10 25.35 6.33
CA ARG A 172 1.84 24.16 5.89
C ARG A 172 2.87 24.49 4.82
N ASP A 173 4.00 23.78 4.84
CA ASP A 173 4.99 23.84 3.77
C ASP A 173 4.34 23.46 2.42
N PRO A 174 4.48 24.29 1.36
CA PRO A 174 3.96 23.99 0.02
C PRO A 174 4.42 22.65 -0.56
N SER A 175 5.60 22.18 -0.18
CA SER A 175 6.17 20.90 -0.63
C SER A 175 5.32 19.69 -0.25
N ILE A 176 4.59 19.75 0.87
CA ILE A 176 3.64 18.71 1.32
C ILE A 176 2.55 18.49 0.26
N LYS A 177 2.04 19.59 -0.32
CA LYS A 177 1.01 19.51 -1.36
C LYS A 177 1.53 18.80 -2.60
N THR A 178 2.78 19.02 -2.97
CA THR A 178 3.42 18.33 -4.09
C THR A 178 3.57 16.84 -3.81
N ILE A 179 4.12 16.47 -2.65
CA ILE A 179 4.26 15.07 -2.20
C ILE A 179 2.90 14.36 -2.24
N TYR A 180 1.87 14.99 -1.67
CA TYR A 180 0.56 14.35 -1.58
C TYR A 180 -0.17 14.29 -2.94
N ARG A 181 0.05 15.24 -3.85
CA ARG A 181 -0.44 15.13 -5.24
C ARG A 181 0.15 13.92 -5.94
N PHE A 182 1.46 13.64 -5.76
CA PHE A 182 2.06 12.41 -6.26
C PHE A 182 1.37 11.17 -5.67
N ALA A 183 1.09 11.16 -4.36
CA ALA A 183 0.37 10.06 -3.72
C ALA A 183 -1.00 9.79 -4.38
N ILE A 184 -1.79 10.85 -4.59
CA ILE A 184 -3.12 10.75 -5.22
C ILE A 184 -3.02 10.27 -6.66
N ILE A 185 -2.12 10.86 -7.46
CA ILE A 185 -1.94 10.49 -8.86
C ILE A 185 -1.49 9.03 -8.99
N SER A 186 -0.51 8.60 -8.18
CA SER A 186 -0.07 7.21 -8.16
C SER A 186 -1.21 6.25 -7.81
N TYR A 187 -2.04 6.58 -6.81
CA TYR A 187 -3.19 5.74 -6.45
C TYR A 187 -4.22 5.68 -7.58
N ALA A 188 -4.53 6.82 -8.21
CA ALA A 188 -5.50 6.89 -9.30
C ALA A 188 -5.05 6.09 -10.53
N VAL A 189 -3.76 6.19 -10.90
CA VAL A 189 -3.18 5.38 -11.97
C VAL A 189 -3.26 3.90 -11.60
N GLY A 190 -2.85 3.53 -10.38
CA GLY A 190 -2.93 2.15 -9.90
C GLY A 190 -4.34 1.59 -9.96
N GLY A 191 -5.30 2.27 -9.36
CA GLY A 191 -6.70 1.83 -9.32
C GLY A 191 -7.32 1.73 -10.71
N ALA A 192 -7.00 2.64 -11.63
CA ALA A 192 -7.46 2.57 -13.02
C ALA A 192 -6.88 1.35 -13.74
N VAL A 193 -5.59 1.08 -13.56
CA VAL A 193 -4.91 -0.06 -14.17
C VAL A 193 -5.40 -1.38 -13.58
N TRP A 194 -5.59 -1.46 -12.26
CA TRP A 194 -6.18 -2.61 -11.59
C TRP A 194 -7.60 -2.88 -12.10
N ALA A 195 -8.44 -1.85 -12.23
CA ALA A 195 -9.79 -2.02 -12.75
C ALA A 195 -9.78 -2.51 -14.20
N PHE A 196 -8.88 -1.99 -15.03
CA PHE A 196 -8.70 -2.46 -16.40
C PHE A 196 -8.27 -3.94 -16.45
N ASP A 197 -7.31 -4.33 -15.60
CA ASP A 197 -6.83 -5.71 -15.45
C ASP A 197 -7.97 -6.68 -15.11
N MET A 198 -8.79 -6.32 -14.11
CA MET A 198 -9.90 -7.16 -13.65
C MET A 198 -11.08 -7.22 -14.63
N LEU A 199 -11.46 -6.09 -15.24
CA LEU A 199 -12.66 -6.00 -16.08
C LEU A 199 -12.45 -6.53 -17.51
N TYR A 200 -11.24 -6.40 -18.05
CA TYR A 200 -10.93 -6.75 -19.44
C TYR A 200 -9.94 -7.90 -19.56
N CYS A 201 -9.87 -8.76 -18.53
CA CYS A 201 -8.87 -9.83 -18.48
C CYS A 201 -8.89 -10.73 -19.72
N ASN A 202 -10.01 -11.42 -19.97
CA ASN A 202 -10.12 -12.40 -21.05
C ASN A 202 -10.13 -11.79 -22.45
N THR A 203 -10.66 -10.57 -22.58
CA THR A 203 -10.92 -9.94 -23.89
C THR A 203 -9.82 -9.01 -24.37
N GLY A 204 -8.93 -8.55 -23.48
CA GLY A 204 -7.88 -7.60 -23.82
C GLY A 204 -6.53 -7.92 -23.19
N VAL A 205 -6.48 -8.08 -21.87
CA VAL A 205 -5.21 -8.15 -21.14
C VAL A 205 -4.49 -9.48 -21.37
N LEU A 206 -5.16 -10.60 -21.10
CA LEU A 206 -4.58 -11.93 -21.14
C LEU A 206 -4.01 -12.31 -22.51
N PRO A 207 -4.69 -12.07 -23.66
CA PRO A 207 -4.12 -12.34 -24.98
C PRO A 207 -2.83 -11.55 -25.23
N VAL A 208 -2.80 -10.27 -24.87
CA VAL A 208 -1.62 -9.41 -25.07
C VAL A 208 -0.47 -9.82 -24.16
N ALA A 209 -0.74 -10.05 -22.87
CA ALA A 209 0.25 -10.48 -21.90
C ALA A 209 0.94 -11.79 -22.33
N ASN A 210 0.17 -12.75 -22.84
CA ASN A 210 0.70 -14.05 -23.26
C ASN A 210 1.48 -14.03 -24.59
N MET A 211 1.36 -12.95 -25.38
CA MET A 211 2.16 -12.73 -26.59
C MET A 211 3.52 -12.10 -26.29
N ILE A 212 3.74 -11.54 -25.09
CA ILE A 212 5.03 -10.93 -24.72
C ILE A 212 6.12 -12.04 -24.73
N PRO A 213 7.25 -11.84 -25.42
CA PRO A 213 8.28 -12.87 -25.50
C PRO A 213 9.17 -12.91 -24.25
N GLY A 214 9.80 -14.07 -24.04
CA GLY A 214 10.85 -14.25 -23.04
C GLY A 214 10.32 -14.27 -21.60
N TRP A 215 11.13 -13.75 -20.67
CA TRP A 215 10.80 -13.80 -19.24
C TRP A 215 9.58 -12.96 -18.88
N ALA A 216 9.24 -11.93 -19.68
CA ALA A 216 8.10 -11.04 -19.43
C ALA A 216 6.77 -11.59 -19.98
N ARG A 217 6.75 -12.82 -20.51
CA ARG A 217 5.52 -13.47 -20.97
C ARG A 217 4.54 -13.58 -19.81
N GLY A 218 3.31 -13.11 -20.00
CA GLY A 218 2.28 -13.15 -18.97
C GLY A 218 2.29 -11.96 -18.01
N VAL A 219 3.22 -10.99 -18.15
CA VAL A 219 3.16 -9.74 -17.37
C VAL A 219 1.86 -9.02 -17.67
N THR A 220 1.04 -8.83 -16.64
CA THR A 220 -0.21 -8.09 -16.73
C THR A 220 -0.06 -6.68 -16.14
N PRO A 221 -1.00 -5.76 -16.44
CA PRO A 221 -1.04 -4.45 -15.81
C PRO A 221 -1.15 -4.50 -14.27
N HIS A 222 -1.53 -5.62 -13.66
CA HIS A 222 -1.53 -5.80 -12.21
C HIS A 222 -0.16 -5.52 -11.54
N VAL A 223 0.95 -5.74 -12.26
CA VAL A 223 2.30 -5.35 -11.82
C VAL A 223 2.39 -3.84 -11.52
N ILE A 224 1.74 -3.01 -12.34
CA ILE A 224 1.70 -1.55 -12.18
C ILE A 224 0.87 -1.19 -10.95
N TRP A 225 -0.19 -1.93 -10.64
CA TRP A 225 -0.97 -1.76 -9.41
C TRP A 225 -0.07 -1.89 -8.17
N HIS A 226 0.71 -2.96 -8.04
CA HIS A 226 1.60 -3.14 -6.88
C HIS A 226 2.60 -1.99 -6.71
N ILE A 227 3.26 -1.57 -7.78
CA ILE A 227 4.25 -0.48 -7.75
C ILE A 227 3.59 0.85 -7.38
N SER A 228 2.44 1.16 -8.00
CA SER A 228 1.75 2.43 -7.81
C SER A 228 1.03 2.54 -6.46
N ALA A 229 0.46 1.45 -5.95
CA ALA A 229 -0.15 1.37 -4.63
C ALA A 229 0.90 1.54 -3.51
N GLY A 230 2.06 0.87 -3.65
CA GLY A 230 3.16 1.04 -2.70
C GLY A 230 3.77 2.43 -2.73
N ALA A 231 3.97 3.00 -3.93
CA ALA A 231 4.39 4.40 -4.08
C ALA A 231 3.37 5.34 -3.42
N SER A 232 2.08 5.22 -3.76
CA SER A 232 1.04 6.06 -3.17
C SER A 232 1.03 6.01 -1.64
N THR A 233 1.14 4.82 -1.08
CA THR A 233 1.19 4.61 0.36
C THR A 233 2.42 5.28 0.98
N TYR A 234 3.59 5.11 0.38
CA TYR A 234 4.83 5.76 0.82
C TYR A 234 4.70 7.28 0.84
N TYR A 235 4.23 7.87 -0.26
CA TYR A 235 4.05 9.33 -0.36
C TYR A 235 2.95 9.84 0.59
N THR A 236 1.92 9.04 0.87
CA THR A 236 0.90 9.36 1.89
C THR A 236 1.50 9.41 3.28
N ILE A 237 2.27 8.40 3.69
CA ILE A 237 2.96 8.38 4.98
C ILE A 237 3.93 9.55 5.08
N LEU A 238 4.72 9.81 4.03
CA LEU A 238 5.68 10.91 3.99
C LEU A 238 4.99 12.28 4.16
N ALA A 239 3.86 12.50 3.47
CA ALA A 239 3.07 13.72 3.63
C ALA A 239 2.57 13.88 5.07
N GLN A 240 2.11 12.81 5.72
CA GLN A 240 1.70 12.85 7.13
C GLN A 240 2.86 13.17 8.06
N VAL A 241 4.04 12.61 7.81
CA VAL A 241 5.26 12.91 8.58
C VAL A 241 5.62 14.39 8.45
N CYS A 242 5.56 14.96 7.24
CA CYS A 242 5.78 16.40 7.04
C CYS A 242 4.73 17.24 7.77
N CYS A 243 3.44 16.90 7.64
CA CYS A 243 2.37 17.58 8.39
C CYS A 243 2.60 17.48 9.90
N ARG A 244 3.10 16.34 10.38
CA ARG A 244 3.43 16.16 11.79
C ARG A 244 4.57 17.10 12.22
N LEU A 245 5.64 17.18 11.44
CA LEU A 245 6.78 18.06 11.73
C LEU A 245 6.37 19.53 11.74
N ASP A 246 5.60 19.97 10.75
CA ASP A 246 5.00 21.32 10.72
C ASP A 246 4.15 21.59 11.97
N SER A 247 3.34 20.62 12.39
CA SER A 247 2.49 20.77 13.59
C SER A 247 3.28 20.85 14.89
N LEU A 248 4.49 20.28 14.92
CA LEU A 248 5.40 20.37 16.05
C LEU A 248 6.31 21.60 15.98
N GLY A 249 6.25 22.39 14.89
CA GLY A 249 7.18 23.50 14.65
C GLY A 249 8.62 23.05 14.42
N ILE A 250 8.82 21.81 13.95
CA ILE A 250 10.15 21.25 13.72
C ILE A 250 10.53 21.46 12.25
N GLY A 251 11.59 22.24 12.02
CA GLY A 251 12.13 22.45 10.68
C GLY A 251 12.65 21.15 10.06
N TYR A 252 12.42 20.98 8.76
CA TYR A 252 12.89 19.81 8.03
C TYR A 252 13.28 20.14 6.59
N LYS A 253 13.99 19.20 5.96
CA LYS A 253 14.37 19.26 4.55
C LYS A 253 13.97 17.96 3.86
N ILE A 254 13.45 18.08 2.64
CA ILE A 254 13.22 16.94 1.76
C ILE A 254 14.54 16.62 1.05
N SER A 255 15.06 15.43 1.32
CA SER A 255 16.23 14.82 0.70
C SER A 255 15.79 13.69 -0.22
N HIS A 256 16.66 13.22 -1.11
CA HIS A 256 16.30 12.14 -2.05
C HIS A 256 17.35 11.02 -2.03
N VAL A 257 16.88 9.78 -2.09
CA VAL A 257 17.72 8.61 -2.38
C VAL A 257 17.68 8.34 -3.89
N PHE A 258 18.72 7.72 -4.42
CA PHE A 258 18.82 7.33 -5.85
C PHE A 258 18.62 8.50 -6.82
N GLY A 259 19.32 9.62 -6.61
CA GLY A 259 19.40 10.68 -7.62
C GLY A 259 18.09 11.41 -7.94
N ARG A 260 17.10 11.39 -7.03
CA ARG A 260 15.77 12.07 -7.02
C ARG A 260 14.54 11.15 -7.06
N LEU A 261 14.71 9.83 -7.15
CA LEU A 261 13.59 8.89 -7.30
C LEU A 261 12.73 8.71 -6.03
N LEU A 262 13.34 8.75 -4.84
CA LEU A 262 12.63 8.51 -3.59
C LEU A 262 12.89 9.63 -2.57
N PRO A 263 11.92 10.52 -2.31
CA PRO A 263 12.08 11.59 -1.33
C PRO A 263 11.94 11.05 0.09
N PHE A 264 12.74 11.55 1.01
CA PHE A 264 12.63 11.29 2.45
C PHE A 264 12.89 12.59 3.22
N VAL A 265 12.53 12.60 4.51
CA VAL A 265 12.61 13.81 5.33
C VAL A 265 13.73 13.69 6.36
N THR A 266 14.53 14.73 6.45
CA THR A 266 15.56 14.91 7.49
C THR A 266 15.25 16.14 8.31
N ILE A 267 15.25 16.02 9.63
CA ILE A 267 15.09 17.16 10.54
C ILE A 267 16.33 18.05 10.40
N THR A 268 16.13 19.36 10.26
CA THR A 268 17.23 20.33 10.28
C THR A 268 17.60 20.61 11.73
N SER A 269 18.88 20.47 12.09
CA SER A 269 19.34 20.81 13.43
C SER A 269 19.19 22.31 13.70
N SER A 270 19.13 22.72 14.98
CA SER A 270 19.10 24.14 15.37
C SER A 270 20.31 24.93 14.87
N GLU A 271 21.45 24.27 14.59
CA GLU A 271 22.64 24.91 14.02
C GLU A 271 22.49 25.26 12.53
N ASP A 272 21.62 24.55 11.80
CA ASP A 272 21.37 24.80 10.36
C ASP A 272 20.31 25.90 10.10
N ALA A 273 19.60 26.32 11.14
CA ALA A 273 18.69 27.45 11.09
C ALA A 273 19.45 28.79 11.17
N MET A 274 20.51 28.85 11.98
CA MET A 274 21.31 30.06 12.22
C MET A 274 22.24 30.45 11.06
N LYS A 275 22.41 29.58 10.05
CA LYS A 275 23.19 29.87 8.83
C LYS A 275 22.33 30.44 7.69
N ARG A 276 21.04 30.65 7.93
CA ARG A 276 20.07 31.12 6.93
C ARG A 276 19.46 32.49 7.24
N ASP A 277 19.87 33.10 8.34
CA ASP A 277 19.66 34.53 8.66
C ASP A 277 20.98 35.29 8.44
#